data_AF-A0A1H7E241-F1
#
_entry.id   AF-A0A1H7E241-F1
#
_cell.length_a   1.000
_cell.length_b   1.000
_cell.length_c   1.000
_cell.angle_alpha   90.00
_cell.angle_beta   90.00
_cell.angle_gamma   90.00
#
_symmetry.space_group_name_H-M   'P 1'
#
loop_
_entity.id
_entity.type
_entity.pdbx_description
1 polymer ?
#
loop_
_entity_poly.entity_id
_entity_poly.type
_entity_poly.pdbx_seq_one_letter_code
_entity_poly.pdbx_strand_id
1 'polypeptide(L)' 'MLASCRSVTDLVAAYARGERIKLLFFWGHNPERDGGVGAGCLSQWWPSPFMVDGVVFATAEHYMMWRKAHPVR' A
#
# COMPACT_ATOMS: atom_id res chain seq x y z
N MET A 1 17.87 -11.41 -11.43
CA MET A 1 17.33 -10.06 -11.21
C MET A 1 15.82 -10.22 -11.11
N LEU A 2 15.19 -9.98 -9.95
CA LEU A 2 13.74 -10.19 -9.70
C LEU A 2 12.82 -9.23 -10.50
N ALA A 3 13.34 -8.60 -11.56
CA ALA A 3 12.68 -7.56 -12.35
C ALA A 3 11.36 -8.01 -13.03
N SER A 4 11.02 -9.29 -12.96
CA SER A 4 9.81 -9.87 -13.57
C SER A 4 8.73 -10.31 -12.58
N CYS A 5 8.95 -10.24 -11.27
CA CYS A 5 7.96 -10.68 -10.30
C CYS A 5 6.83 -9.64 -10.19
N ARG A 6 5.70 -9.86 -10.88
CA ARG A 6 4.58 -8.90 -10.95
C ARG A 6 3.27 -9.44 -10.37
N SER A 7 3.26 -10.70 -9.94
CA SER A 7 2.13 -11.34 -9.29
C SER A 7 2.57 -12.08 -8.03
N VAL A 8 1.60 -12.43 -7.19
CA VAL A 8 1.83 -13.32 -6.03
C VAL A 8 2.35 -14.68 -6.50
N THR A 9 1.83 -15.19 -7.63
CA THR A 9 2.26 -16.47 -8.21
C THR A 9 3.74 -16.45 -8.60
N ASP A 10 4.20 -15.38 -9.26
CA ASP A 10 5.62 -15.23 -9.62
C ASP A 10 6.51 -15.20 -8.38
N LEU A 11 6.05 -14.52 -7.31
CA LEU A 11 6.78 -14.40 -6.05
C LEU A 11 6.93 -15.76 -5.37
N VAL A 12 5.85 -16.52 -5.28
CA VAL A 12 5.84 -17.87 -4.70
C VAL A 12 6.76 -18.80 -5.50
N ALA A 13 6.73 -18.74 -6.83
CA ALA A 13 7.60 -19.54 -7.68
C ALA A 13 9.09 -19.17 -7.51
N ALA A 14 9.42 -17.88 -7.42
CA ALA A 14 10.79 -17.42 -7.17
C ALA A 14 11.30 -17.86 -5.78
N TYR A 15 10.44 -17.78 -4.76
CA TYR A 15 10.77 -18.25 -3.42
C TYR A 15 11.05 -19.76 -3.41
N ALA A 16 10.22 -20.56 -4.07
CA ALA A 16 10.39 -22.01 -4.17
C ALA A 16 11.69 -22.42 -4.89
N ARG A 17 12.20 -21.59 -5.82
CA ARG A 17 13.50 -21.78 -6.47
C ARG A 17 14.70 -21.38 -5.62
N GLY A 18 14.49 -20.88 -4.41
CA GLY A 18 15.56 -20.39 -3.54
C GLY A 18 16.15 -19.05 -3.98
N GLU A 19 15.43 -18.27 -4.79
CA GLU A 19 15.88 -16.94 -5.18
C GLU A 19 15.89 -15.98 -3.98
N ARG A 20 16.92 -15.13 -3.89
CA ARG A 20 17.02 -14.13 -2.83
C ARG A 20 15.95 -13.04 -3.02
N ILE A 21 14.92 -13.08 -2.19
CA ILE A 21 13.86 -12.07 -2.14
C ILE A 21 14.16 -11.04 -1.04
N LYS A 22 14.15 -9.76 -1.40
CA LYS A 22 14.22 -8.66 -0.43
C LYS A 22 12.79 -8.26 -0.04
N LEU A 23 12.40 -8.54 1.20
CA LEU A 23 11.12 -8.09 1.76
C LEU A 23 11.28 -6.72 2.41
N LEU A 24 10.26 -5.87 2.26
CA LEU A 24 10.12 -4.62 3.01
C LEU A 24 8.94 -4.78 3.97
N PHE A 25 9.23 -4.89 5.25
CA PHE A 25 8.20 -4.89 6.29
C PHE A 25 7.84 -3.45 6.65
N PHE A 26 6.56 -3.19 6.85
CA PHE A 26 6.06 -1.89 7.29
C PHE A 26 4.95 -2.07 8.32
N TRP A 27 4.82 -1.11 9.23
CA TRP A 27 3.80 -1.08 10.26
C TRP A 27 3.49 0.36 10.65
N GLY A 28 2.22 0.65 10.96
CA GLY A 28 1.78 2.01 11.28
C GLY A 28 1.67 2.91 10.04
N HIS A 29 1.43 4.19 10.28
CA HIS A 29 1.22 5.20 9.23
C HIS A 29 1.81 6.57 9.59
N ASN A 30 2.62 6.63 10.65
CA ASN A 30 3.23 7.87 11.09
C ASN A 30 4.50 8.15 10.28
N PRO A 31 4.82 9.43 10.01
CA PRO A 31 6.13 9.81 9.51
C PRO A 31 7.26 9.29 10.40
N GLU A 32 8.45 9.19 9.84
CA GLU A 32 9.66 8.91 10.60
C GLU A 32 9.91 10.01 11.64
N ARG A 33 10.84 9.79 12.59
CA ARG A 33 11.09 10.72 13.70
C ARG A 33 11.50 12.13 13.24
N ASP A 34 12.09 12.24 12.07
CA ASP A 34 12.49 13.48 11.41
C ASP A 34 11.37 14.12 10.57
N GLY A 35 10.17 13.55 10.59
CA GLY A 35 9.04 13.95 9.75
C GLY A 35 9.12 13.40 8.32
N GLY A 36 10.14 12.59 8.00
CA GLY A 36 10.34 12.02 6.69
C GLY A 36 9.33 10.94 6.31
N VAL A 37 9.26 10.64 5.01
CA VAL A 37 8.45 9.54 4.48
C VAL A 37 9.16 8.22 4.75
N GLY A 38 8.54 7.37 5.57
CA GLY A 38 9.01 6.04 5.92
C GLY A 38 8.26 4.91 5.21
N ALA A 39 8.62 3.66 5.51
CA ALA A 39 7.91 2.49 4.96
C ALA A 39 6.42 2.44 5.38
N GLY A 40 6.06 3.11 6.48
CA GLY A 40 4.67 3.32 6.91
C GLY A 40 3.80 4.04 5.88
N CYS A 41 4.39 4.70 4.87
CA CYS A 41 3.63 5.32 3.78
C CYS A 41 2.88 4.33 2.88
N LEU A 42 3.22 3.04 2.96
CA LEU A 42 2.50 1.96 2.29
C LEU A 42 1.20 1.57 3.03
N SER A 43 0.94 2.15 4.20
CA SER A 43 -0.31 1.94 4.94
C SER A 43 -1.47 2.71 4.32
N GLN A 44 -2.65 2.09 4.28
CA GLN A 44 -3.89 2.74 3.81
C GLN A 44 -4.32 3.93 4.70
N TRP A 45 -3.75 4.04 5.90
CA TRP A 45 -3.93 5.15 6.83
C TRP A 45 -2.92 6.28 6.65
N TRP A 46 -1.94 6.16 5.73
CA TRP A 46 -0.99 7.23 5.49
C TRP A 46 -1.68 8.50 4.97
N PRO A 47 -1.36 9.69 5.54
CA PRO A 47 -1.95 10.95 5.10
C PRO A 47 -1.41 11.34 3.72
N SER A 48 -2.15 10.98 2.68
CA SER A 48 -1.90 11.37 1.30
C SER A 48 -3.23 11.73 0.66
N PRO A 49 -3.64 13.02 0.75
CA PRO A 49 -4.93 13.44 0.25
C PRO A 49 -5.07 13.24 -1.27
N PHE A 50 -6.21 12.72 -1.70
CA PHE A 50 -6.56 12.57 -3.11
C PHE A 50 -8.04 12.83 -3.35
N MET A 51 -8.43 13.02 -4.61
CA MET A 51 -9.80 13.32 -5.01
C MET A 51 -10.39 12.20 -5.87
N VAL A 52 -11.63 11.80 -5.57
CA VAL A 52 -12.45 10.89 -6.40
C VAL A 52 -13.84 11.49 -6.50
N ASP A 53 -14.35 11.64 -7.73
CA ASP A 53 -15.70 12.18 -8.00
C ASP A 53 -15.99 13.52 -7.30
N GLY A 54 -14.98 14.40 -7.21
CA GLY A 54 -15.08 15.71 -6.56
C GLY A 54 -14.99 15.69 -5.03
N VAL A 55 -14.88 14.53 -4.40
CA VAL A 55 -14.71 14.38 -2.94
C VAL A 55 -13.24 14.17 -2.61
N VAL A 56 -12.71 14.94 -1.66
CA VAL A 56 -11.33 14.78 -1.16
C VAL A 56 -11.33 13.81 0.01
N PHE A 57 -10.46 12.80 -0.06
CA PHE A 57 -10.22 11.83 1.00
C PHE A 57 -8.82 12.02 1.57
N ALA A 58 -8.70 12.07 2.90
CA ALA A 58 -7.41 12.27 3.57
C ALA A 58 -6.47 11.06 3.46
N THR A 59 -7.04 9.85 3.37
CA THR A 59 -6.31 8.59 3.22
C THR A 59 -7.09 7.60 2.37
N ALA A 60 -6.43 6.54 1.90
CA ALA A 60 -7.10 5.48 1.15
C ALA A 60 -8.18 4.77 1.98
N GLU A 61 -7.96 4.58 3.28
CA GLU A 61 -8.94 4.00 4.19
C GLU A 61 -10.26 4.79 4.23
N HIS A 62 -10.19 6.12 4.31
CA HIS A 62 -11.39 6.96 4.32
C HIS A 62 -12.23 6.76 3.05
N TYR A 63 -11.58 6.68 1.88
CA TYR A 63 -12.26 6.36 0.64
C TYR A 63 -12.89 4.96 0.67
N MET A 64 -12.15 3.94 1.14
CA MET A 64 -12.69 2.57 1.22
C MET A 64 -13.92 2.47 2.12
N MET A 65 -13.93 3.16 3.26
CA MET A 65 -15.10 3.17 4.16
C MET A 65 -16.27 3.92 3.54
N TRP A 66 -16.01 5.05 2.88
CA TRP A 66 -17.05 5.77 2.13
C TRP A 66 -17.66 4.89 1.03
N ARG A 67 -16.84 4.19 0.24
CA ARG A 67 -17.31 3.26 -0.82
C ARG A 67 -18.06 2.05 -0.30
N LYS A 68 -17.67 1.54 0.88
CA LYS A 68 -18.40 0.44 1.54
C LYS A 68 -19.83 0.88 1.92
N ALA A 69 -19.99 2.12 2.36
CA ALA A 69 -21.30 2.70 2.67
C ALA A 69 -22.08 3.14 1.41
N HIS A 70 -21.39 3.41 0.31
CA HIS A 70 -21.96 3.84 -0.98
C HIS A 70 -21.59 2.87 -2.11
N PRO A 71 -22.07 1.61 -2.05
CA PRO A 71 -21.79 0.64 -3.10
C PRO A 71 -22.40 1.11 -4.42
N VAL A 72 -21.66 0.89 -5.53
CA VAL A 72 -22.25 1.03 -6.86
C VAL A 72 -23.33 -0.04 -6.98
N ARG A 73 -24.53 0.39 -7.39
CA ARG A 73 -25.60 -0.54 -7.75
C ARG A 73 -25.38 -1.08 -9.16
#